data_AF-A0A7W0WKH8-F1
#
_entry.id   AF-A0A7W0WKH8-F1
#
_cell.length_a   1.000
_cell.length_b   1.000
_cell.length_c   1.000
_cell.angle_alpha   90.00
_cell.angle_beta   90.00
_cell.angle_gamma   90.00
#
_symmetry.space_group_name_H-M   'P 1'
#
loop_
_entity.id
_entity.type
_entity.pdbx_description
1 polymer ?
#
loop_
_entity_poly.entity_id
_entity_poly.type
_entity_poly.pdbx_seq_one_letter_code
_entity_poly.pdbx_strand_id
1 'polypeptide(L)' 'MAEPSPTNPAPAGPPSTFNFKQTIGEMVQRNASDLLLKVGRPPTIRVNGDLQGLEMPPVKPEDLKALAEQVMTPRQV' A
#
# COMPACT_ATOMS: atom_id res chain seq x y z
N MET A 1 -13.52 8.75 39.89
CA MET A 1 -13.41 7.45 39.22
C MET A 1 -14.52 7.37 38.19
N ALA A 2 -14.21 7.67 36.93
CA ALA A 2 -15.12 7.46 35.81
C ALA A 2 -14.36 6.56 34.83
N GLU A 3 -14.95 5.39 34.56
CA GLU A 3 -14.41 4.37 33.66
C GLU A 3 -14.48 4.86 32.21
N PRO A 4 -13.44 4.67 31.38
CA PRO A 4 -13.53 4.99 29.96
C PRO A 4 -14.28 3.89 29.19
N SER A 5 -15.29 4.29 28.43
CA SER A 5 -16.06 3.45 27.51
C SER A 5 -15.16 2.70 26.50
N PRO A 6 -15.43 1.42 26.18
CA PRO A 6 -14.79 0.74 25.06
C PRO A 6 -15.42 1.23 23.76
N THR A 7 -14.73 2.13 23.03
CA THR A 7 -15.16 2.46 21.67
C THR A 7 -14.68 1.36 20.71
N ASN A 8 -15.68 0.64 20.23
CA ASN A 8 -15.70 -0.43 19.24
C ASN A 8 -14.65 -0.28 18.10
N PRO A 9 -13.86 -1.32 17.76
CA PRO A 9 -13.06 -1.30 16.54
C PRO A 9 -14.00 -1.34 15.33
N ALA A 10 -13.87 -0.33 14.46
CA ALA A 10 -14.59 -0.23 13.21
C ALA A 10 -14.44 -1.52 12.36
N PRO A 11 -15.48 -1.92 11.60
CA PRO A 11 -15.47 -3.16 10.84
C PRO A 11 -14.38 -3.08 9.76
N ALA A 12 -13.43 -4.01 9.83
CA ALA A 12 -12.52 -4.27 8.73
C ALA A 12 -13.37 -4.63 7.51
N GLY A 13 -13.42 -3.73 6.52
CA GLY A 13 -13.95 -4.02 5.19
C GLY A 13 -13.27 -5.25 4.59
N PRO A 14 -13.85 -5.84 3.52
CA PRO A 14 -13.31 -7.04 2.91
C PRO A 14 -11.80 -6.88 2.62
N PRO A 15 -10.99 -7.95 2.71
CA PRO A 15 -9.57 -7.86 2.46
C PRO A 15 -9.34 -7.41 1.01
N SER A 16 -9.17 -6.11 0.82
CA SER A 16 -8.78 -5.53 -0.45
C SER A 16 -7.34 -5.93 -0.69
N THR A 17 -7.15 -7.02 -1.43
CA THR A 17 -5.86 -7.46 -1.95
C THR A 17 -5.22 -6.31 -2.72
N PHE A 18 -3.96 -6.00 -2.40
CA PHE A 18 -3.22 -4.95 -3.08
C PHE A 18 -3.07 -5.26 -4.58
N ASN A 19 -3.58 -4.38 -5.45
CA ASN A 19 -3.49 -4.56 -6.91
C ASN A 19 -2.27 -3.82 -7.49
N PHE A 20 -1.13 -4.51 -7.53
CA PHE A 20 0.12 -3.94 -8.00
C PHE A 20 0.08 -3.43 -9.44
N LYS A 21 -0.59 -4.14 -10.36
CA LYS A 21 -0.69 -3.72 -11.77
C LYS A 21 -1.41 -2.38 -11.90
N GLN A 22 -2.49 -2.19 -11.14
CA GLN A 22 -3.22 -0.92 -11.12
C GLN A 22 -2.35 0.21 -10.55
N THR A 23 -1.61 -0.05 -9.47
CA THR A 23 -0.71 0.95 -8.86
C THR A 23 0.40 1.39 -9.82
N ILE A 24 1.01 0.46 -10.56
CA ILE A 24 1.98 0.80 -11.61
C ILE A 24 1.33 1.54 -12.78
N GLY A 25 0.09 1.18 -13.15
CA GLY A 25 -0.68 1.92 -14.14
C GLY A 25 -0.86 3.40 -13.77
N GLU A 26 -1.24 3.68 -12.52
CA GLU A 26 -1.33 5.05 -11.98
C GLU A 26 0.03 5.76 -12.00
N MET A 27 1.10 5.06 -11.65
CA MET A 27 2.47 5.60 -11.69
C MET A 27 2.83 6.07 -13.11
N VAL A 28 2.54 5.25 -14.13
CA VAL A 28 2.80 5.59 -15.54
C VAL A 28 1.92 6.75 -16.00
N GLN A 29 0.62 6.74 -15.67
CA GLN A 29 -0.31 7.82 -16.04
C GLN A 29 0.12 9.18 -15.45
N ARG A 30 0.65 9.16 -14.22
CA ARG A 30 1.10 10.36 -13.51
C ARG A 30 2.56 10.74 -13.80
N ASN A 31 3.23 10.06 -14.73
CA ASN A 31 4.65 10.25 -15.04
C ASN A 31 5.56 10.21 -13.80
N ALA A 32 5.27 9.28 -12.89
CA ALA A 32 6.09 9.07 -11.70
C ALA A 32 7.37 8.30 -12.02
N SER A 33 8.46 8.66 -11.35
CA SER A 33 9.77 8.02 -11.47
C SER A 33 9.91 6.80 -10.56
N ASP A 34 9.25 6.80 -9.40
CA ASP A 34 9.35 5.70 -8.42
C ASP A 34 8.00 5.41 -7.77
N LEU A 35 7.82 4.14 -7.38
CA LEU A 35 6.74 3.67 -6.52
C LEU A 35 7.33 3.18 -5.20
N LEU A 36 6.93 3.83 -4.11
CA LEU A 36 7.29 3.49 -2.74
C LEU A 36 6.13 2.74 -2.08
N LEU A 37 6.40 1.52 -1.63
CA LEU A 37 5.45 0.68 -0.90
C LEU A 37 5.95 0.48 0.54
N LYS A 38 5.08 0.78 1.51
CA LYS A 38 5.38 0.63 2.94
C LYS A 38 4.15 0.11 3.68
N VAL A 39 4.36 -0.89 4.54
CA VAL A 39 3.31 -1.46 5.38
C VAL A 39 2.65 -0.37 6.23
N GLY A 40 1.32 -0.39 6.29
CA GLY A 40 0.51 0.53 7.09
C GLY A 40 0.38 1.93 6.49
N ARG A 41 0.91 2.18 5.29
CA ARG A 41 0.74 3.44 4.56
C ARG A 41 0.18 3.19 3.15
N PRO A 42 -0.52 4.17 2.57
CA PRO A 42 -0.91 4.08 1.18
C PRO A 42 0.35 4.05 0.28
N PRO A 43 0.27 3.40 -0.89
CA PRO A 43 1.29 3.49 -1.94
C PRO A 43 1.63 4.95 -2.24
N THR A 44 2.91 5.27 -2.36
CA THR A 44 3.37 6.64 -2.61
C THR A 44 4.19 6.66 -3.88
N ILE A 45 3.93 7.60 -4.78
CA ILE A 45 4.68 7.78 -6.01
C ILE A 45 5.56 9.01 -5.93
N ARG A 46 6.70 9.00 -6.61
CA ARG A 46 7.53 10.19 -6.80
C ARG A 46 7.28 10.79 -8.17
N VAL A 47 6.75 12.00 -8.24
CA VAL A 47 6.48 12.72 -9.50
C VAL A 47 7.31 14.00 -9.49
N ASN A 48 8.22 14.16 -10.46
CA ASN A 48 9.09 15.34 -10.58
C ASN A 48 9.90 15.68 -9.30
N GLY A 49 10.19 14.68 -8.46
CA GLY A 49 10.92 14.87 -7.19
C GLY A 49 10.03 14.94 -5.95
N ASP A 50 8.72 15.17 -6.10
CA ASP A 50 7.77 15.25 -5.00
C ASP A 50 7.11 13.91 -4.70
N LEU A 51 6.93 13.59 -3.41
CA LEU A 51 6.26 12.38 -2.95
C LEU A 51 4.75 12.63 -2.82
N GLN A 52 3.95 11.85 -3.54
CA GLN A 52 2.50 11.93 -3.53
C GLN A 52 1.90 10.58 -3.15
N GLY A 53 1.10 10.55 -2.07
CA GLY A 53 0.33 9.37 -1.68
C GLY A 53 -0.81 9.13 -2.66
N LEU A 54 -0.99 7.88 -3.09
CA LEU A 54 -2.14 7.47 -3.88
C LEU A 54 -3.37 7.29 -2.97
N GLU A 55 -4.56 7.56 -3.51
CA GLU A 55 -5.85 7.33 -2.82
C GLU A 55 -6.21 5.84 -2.86
N MET A 56 -5.39 5.03 -2.21
CA MET A 56 -5.49 3.58 -2.12
C MET A 56 -5.42 3.14 -0.66
N PRO A 57 -5.97 1.96 -0.32
CA PRO A 57 -5.87 1.45 1.03
C PRO A 57 -4.39 1.25 1.45
N PRO A 58 -4.10 1.32 2.77
CA PRO A 58 -2.77 1.01 3.27
C PRO A 58 -2.33 -0.40 2.89
N VAL A 59 -1.06 -0.54 2.51
CA VAL A 59 -0.49 -1.85 2.14
C VAL A 59 -0.33 -2.71 3.40
N LYS A 60 -0.77 -3.97 3.34
CA LYS A 60 -0.60 -4.93 4.44
C LYS A 60 0.74 -5.67 4.33
N PRO A 61 1.25 -6.26 5.43
CA PRO A 61 2.47 -7.06 5.39
C PRO A 61 2.38 -8.22 4.40
N GLU A 62 1.23 -8.91 4.35
CA GLU A 62 1.04 -10.10 3.53
C GLU A 62 1.02 -9.75 2.03
N ASP A 63 0.39 -8.62 1.69
CA ASP A 63 0.36 -8.09 0.32
C ASP A 63 1.78 -7.80 -0.20
N LEU A 64 2.63 -7.20 0.64
CA LEU A 64 3.98 -6.82 0.27
C LEU A 64 4.88 -8.06 0.06
N LYS A 65 4.70 -9.10 0.89
CA LYS A 65 5.40 -10.37 0.74
C LYS A 65 4.98 -11.09 -0.54
N ALA A 66 3.67 -11.20 -0.78
CA ALA A 66 3.14 -11.82 -1.99
C ALA A 66 3.61 -11.09 -3.26
N LEU A 67 3.68 -9.75 -3.19
CA LEU A 67 4.25 -8.95 -4.27
C LEU A 67 5.73 -9.27 -4.52
N ALA A 68 6.55 -9.34 -3.45
CA ALA A 68 7.96 -9.67 -3.58
C ALA A 68 8.16 -11.04 -4.24
N GLU A 69 7.40 -12.05 -3.82
CA GLU A 69 7.42 -13.40 -4.42
C GLU A 69 7.01 -13.40 -5.91
N GLN A 70 6.15 -12.47 -6.34
CA GLN A 70 5.70 -12.35 -7.73
C GLN A 70 6.68 -11.61 -8.65
N VAL A 71 7.42 -10.63 -8.12
CA VAL A 71 8.26 -9.73 -8.93
C VAL A 71 9.74 -10.11 -8.86
N MET A 72 10.17 -10.70 -7.74
CA MET A 72 11.56 -11.06 -7.51
C MET A 72 11.84 -12.50 -7.96
N THR A 73 13.07 -12.75 -8.38
CA THR A 73 13.51 -14.13 -8.61
C THR A 73 13.65 -14.88 -7.27
N PRO A 74 13.60 -16.23 -7.25
CA PRO A 74 13.72 -17.01 -6.02
C PRO A 74 15.00 -16.76 -5.20
N ARG A 75 16.04 -16.16 -5.80
CA ARG A 75 17.30 -15.81 -5.12
C ARG A 75 17.23 -14.44 -4.42
N GLN A 76 16.16 -13.68 -4.61
CA GLN A 76 16.02 -12.28 -4.20
C GLN A 76 14.90 -12.05 -3.16
N VAL A 77 14.09 -13.08 -2.88
CA VAL A 77 13.00 -13.06 -1.88
C VAL A 77 13.50 -13.43 -0.49
#